data_AF-A0A5B8M9I1-F1
#
_entry.id   AF-A0A5B8M9I1-F1
#
_cell.length_a   1.000
_cell.length_b   1.000
_cell.length_c   1.000
_cell.angle_alpha   90.00
_cell.angle_beta   90.00
_cell.angle_gamma   90.00
#
_symmetry.space_group_name_H-M   'P 1'
#
loop_
_entity.id
_entity.type
_entity.pdbx_description
1 polymer ?
#
loop_
_entity_poly.entity_id
_entity_poly.type
_entity_poly.pdbx_seq_one_letter_code
_entity_poly.pdbx_strand_id
1 'polypeptide(L)'
;MPSTAVAPRGRALSATAAVCGVVAAVAGWAVAEVLAVFVGAASGPLFAVGSWVIDLTPGWLKDAVVGLFGTGDKIFLLVVLGVVVIALTCVAGILELVRRPFGMLLLGVIGVIALIAVMTRADATYWWLLPTVAGTLVGVYVLARLIDRLREWVDASAPSRVPVDRSAPARRSFLALGIGVGAVAIVAGVVARSINAGSVAVASARAMVRLPAPVKPAPAIPEGADLRLSGLTPYVTPNGDFYRIDTALQIPSIDPDTWKLTIGGMVDTPVTVTWAQLLSLPLEEHTITLACVSNDVGGDLVGNATWLGYPVRKLLARAKPHATADMVLSRSVDGFTAGTPLGVLTDLNTDALIAVGMNGSPLPLEHGFPVRMVVPGLYGYVSATKWLTELTVTRFDRAQGYWTDKGWSEKGPIKTASRIDRPREAASIRAGRYAVAGVAWDQHTGIRSVEVRVDNGGWQQARLAETVSVDTWRQWVWEWDAPAGHHTLQVRATNDDGYTQTSAVAPPAPNGATGWHTVSVDVR
;
A
#
# COMPACT_ATOMS: atom_id res chain seq x y z
N MET A 1 -15.04 -14.76 -55.30
CA MET A 1 -15.98 -15.58 -54.51
C MET A 1 -16.04 -15.00 -53.10
N PRO A 2 -17.19 -14.49 -52.62
CA PRO A 2 -17.29 -14.06 -51.24
C PRO A 2 -17.30 -15.30 -50.35
N SER A 3 -16.36 -15.36 -49.41
CA SER A 3 -16.33 -16.39 -48.37
C SER A 3 -17.67 -16.39 -47.63
N THR A 4 -18.48 -17.44 -47.83
CA THR A 4 -19.68 -17.69 -47.01
C THR A 4 -19.19 -18.03 -45.61
N ALA A 5 -19.04 -17.01 -44.76
CA ALA A 5 -18.56 -17.18 -43.41
C ALA A 5 -19.57 -18.01 -42.61
N VAL A 6 -19.25 -19.30 -42.44
CA VAL A 6 -20.07 -20.28 -41.74
C VAL A 6 -20.21 -19.87 -40.27
N ALA A 7 -21.42 -19.88 -39.72
CA ALA A 7 -21.64 -19.62 -38.30
C ALA A 7 -20.88 -20.63 -37.41
N PRO A 8 -20.41 -20.20 -36.23
CA PRO A 8 -19.71 -21.08 -35.31
C PRO A 8 -20.63 -22.21 -34.85
N ARG A 9 -20.09 -23.43 -34.77
CA ARG A 9 -20.80 -24.64 -34.30
C ARG A 9 -19.99 -25.37 -33.23
N GLY A 10 -20.68 -26.12 -32.37
CA GLY A 10 -20.05 -26.90 -31.30
C GLY A 10 -19.13 -26.05 -30.42
N ARG A 11 -17.87 -26.46 -30.27
CA ARG A 11 -16.87 -25.76 -29.44
C ARG A 11 -16.61 -24.30 -29.88
N ALA A 12 -16.69 -24.00 -31.17
CA ALA A 12 -16.50 -22.63 -31.67
C ALA A 12 -17.65 -21.70 -31.24
N LEU A 13 -18.87 -22.23 -31.11
CA LEU A 13 -20.03 -21.47 -30.65
C LEU A 13 -19.90 -21.14 -29.16
N SER A 14 -19.51 -22.13 -28.35
CA SER A 14 -19.22 -21.92 -26.92
C SER A 14 -18.07 -20.93 -26.71
N ALA A 15 -17.01 -20.99 -27.52
CA ALA A 15 -15.91 -20.03 -27.46
C ALA A 15 -16.37 -18.60 -27.83
N THR A 16 -17.21 -18.45 -28.86
CA THR A 16 -17.76 -17.14 -29.24
C THR A 16 -18.67 -16.57 -28.15
N ALA A 17 -19.48 -17.42 -27.51
CA ALA A 17 -20.31 -17.02 -26.38
C ALA A 17 -19.47 -16.62 -25.15
N ALA A 18 -18.38 -17.34 -24.87
CA ALA A 18 -17.44 -16.98 -23.82
C ALA A 18 -16.82 -15.59 -24.07
N VAL A 19 -16.40 -15.29 -25.30
CA VAL A 19 -15.93 -13.96 -25.70
C VAL A 19 -17.00 -12.89 -25.50
N CYS A 20 -18.27 -13.17 -25.83
CA CYS A 20 -19.37 -12.23 -25.56
C CYS A 20 -19.50 -11.90 -24.07
N GLY A 21 -19.29 -12.90 -23.20
CA GLY A 21 -19.23 -12.73 -21.75
C GLY A 21 -18.13 -11.77 -21.31
N VAL A 22 -16.91 -11.97 -21.80
CA VAL A 22 -15.77 -11.09 -21.51
C VAL A 22 -16.01 -9.67 -22.02
N VAL A 23 -16.49 -9.51 -23.26
CA VAL A 23 -16.79 -8.20 -23.87
C VAL A 23 -17.84 -7.45 -23.06
N ALA A 24 -18.90 -8.14 -22.62
CA ALA A 24 -19.93 -7.55 -21.77
C ALA A 24 -19.39 -7.09 -20.42
N ALA A 25 -18.52 -7.88 -19.79
CA ALA A 25 -17.88 -7.52 -18.53
C ALA A 25 -16.94 -6.31 -18.68
N VAL A 26 -16.13 -6.27 -19.74
CA VAL A 26 -15.26 -5.13 -20.04
C VAL A 26 -16.07 -3.86 -20.28
N ALA A 27 -17.21 -3.94 -20.97
CA ALA A 27 -18.09 -2.80 -21.20
C ALA A 27 -18.72 -2.28 -19.89
N GLY A 28 -19.19 -3.18 -19.04
CA GLY A 28 -19.72 -2.82 -17.73
C GLY A 28 -18.66 -2.19 -16.83
N TRP A 29 -17.47 -2.79 -16.79
CA TRP A 29 -16.32 -2.27 -16.04
C TRP A 29 -15.89 -0.89 -16.53
N ALA A 30 -15.76 -0.71 -17.85
CA ALA A 30 -15.44 0.57 -18.49
C ALA A 30 -16.40 1.69 -18.03
N VAL A 31 -17.71 1.42 -18.03
CA VAL A 31 -18.70 2.40 -17.56
C VAL A 31 -18.56 2.68 -16.06
N ALA A 32 -18.35 1.64 -15.25
CA ALA A 32 -18.16 1.81 -13.82
C ALA A 32 -16.93 2.67 -13.50
N GLU A 33 -15.77 2.39 -14.09
CA GLU A 33 -14.55 3.15 -13.81
C GLU A 33 -14.66 4.62 -14.23
N VAL A 34 -15.31 4.90 -15.36
CA VAL A 34 -15.56 6.28 -15.80
C VAL A 34 -16.44 7.03 -14.80
N LEU A 35 -17.49 6.39 -14.28
CA LEU A 35 -18.35 6.99 -13.27
C LEU A 35 -17.64 7.15 -11.92
N ALA A 36 -16.77 6.21 -11.55
CA ALA A 36 -16.01 6.25 -10.31
C ALA A 36 -15.07 7.48 -10.26
N VAL A 37 -14.58 7.98 -11.39
CA VAL A 37 -13.79 9.23 -11.43
C VAL A 37 -14.57 10.42 -10.85
N PHE A 38 -15.88 10.48 -11.08
CA PHE A 38 -16.71 11.61 -10.63
C PHE A 38 -17.31 11.40 -9.23
N VAL A 39 -17.51 10.13 -8.84
CA VAL A 39 -18.09 9.77 -7.53
C VAL A 39 -17.01 9.64 -6.45
N GLY A 40 -15.79 9.30 -6.83
CA GLY A 40 -14.62 9.12 -5.97
C GLY A 40 -13.84 7.87 -6.38
N ALA A 41 -12.52 7.99 -6.52
CA ALA A 41 -11.67 6.90 -7.01
C ALA A 41 -11.79 5.59 -6.18
N ALA A 42 -12.10 5.70 -4.89
CA ALA A 42 -12.34 4.55 -4.02
C ALA A 42 -13.64 3.78 -4.30
N SER A 43 -14.56 4.33 -5.10
CA SER A 43 -15.82 3.69 -5.51
C SER A 43 -15.68 2.75 -6.72
N GLY A 44 -14.50 2.71 -7.35
CA GLY A 44 -14.22 1.81 -8.46
C GLY A 44 -14.39 0.35 -8.05
N PRO A 45 -15.16 -0.47 -8.79
CA PRO A 45 -15.48 -1.84 -8.38
C PRO A 45 -14.25 -2.74 -8.34
N LEU A 46 -13.26 -2.54 -9.22
CA LEU A 46 -12.02 -3.34 -9.20
C LEU A 46 -11.22 -3.08 -7.91
N PHE A 47 -11.08 -1.80 -7.55
CA PHE A 47 -10.41 -1.40 -6.32
C PHE A 47 -11.17 -1.91 -5.09
N ALA A 48 -12.49 -1.70 -5.04
CA ALA A 48 -13.32 -2.13 -3.92
C ALA A 48 -13.27 -3.65 -3.71
N VAL A 49 -13.44 -4.44 -4.78
CA VAL A 49 -13.36 -5.91 -4.70
C VAL A 49 -11.95 -6.36 -4.33
N GLY A 50 -10.90 -5.77 -4.93
CA GLY A 50 -9.52 -6.08 -4.59
C GLY A 50 -9.20 -5.83 -3.12
N SER A 51 -9.56 -4.66 -2.61
CA SER A 51 -9.43 -4.32 -1.18
C SER A 51 -10.24 -5.26 -0.29
N TRP A 52 -11.49 -5.58 -0.65
CA TRP A 52 -12.34 -6.46 0.13
C TRP A 52 -11.83 -7.90 0.19
N VAL A 53 -11.25 -8.41 -0.91
CA VAL A 53 -10.56 -9.69 -0.91
C VAL A 53 -9.35 -9.65 0.02
N ILE A 54 -8.56 -8.58 0.00
CA ILE A 54 -7.47 -8.40 0.98
C ILE A 54 -8.03 -8.42 2.39
N ASP A 55 -9.11 -7.70 2.68
CA ASP A 55 -9.70 -7.63 4.02
C ASP A 55 -10.16 -9.00 4.53
N LEU A 56 -10.76 -9.82 3.67
CA LEU A 56 -11.25 -11.17 4.01
C LEU A 56 -10.17 -12.25 4.03
N THR A 57 -9.02 -12.01 3.42
CA THR A 57 -7.97 -13.02 3.30
C THR A 57 -7.39 -13.32 4.69
N PRO A 58 -7.40 -14.59 5.16
CA PRO A 58 -6.82 -14.98 6.43
C PRO A 58 -5.33 -14.62 6.53
N GLY A 59 -4.85 -14.30 7.74
CA GLY A 59 -3.46 -13.89 7.98
C GLY A 59 -2.43 -14.87 7.41
N TRP A 60 -2.60 -16.17 7.66
CA TRP A 60 -1.68 -17.21 7.17
C TRP A 60 -1.52 -17.21 5.64
N LEU A 61 -2.58 -16.87 4.89
CA LEU A 61 -2.54 -16.83 3.43
C LEU A 61 -1.87 -15.55 2.93
N LYS A 62 -2.08 -14.42 3.61
CA LYS A 62 -1.34 -13.18 3.33
C LYS A 62 0.15 -13.39 3.55
N ASP A 63 0.52 -13.95 4.70
CA ASP A 63 1.91 -14.20 5.06
C ASP A 63 2.59 -15.15 4.07
N ALA A 64 1.89 -16.19 3.62
CA ALA A 64 2.39 -17.10 2.59
C ALA A 64 2.60 -16.41 1.23
N VAL A 65 1.65 -15.57 0.79
CA VAL A 65 1.76 -14.82 -0.48
C VAL A 65 2.87 -13.78 -0.40
N VAL A 66 2.97 -13.04 0.70
CA VAL A 66 4.04 -12.06 0.93
C VAL A 66 5.40 -12.78 1.01
N GLY A 67 5.49 -13.94 1.67
CA GLY A 67 6.72 -14.73 1.71
C GLY A 67 7.19 -15.22 0.33
N LEU A 68 6.26 -15.52 -0.58
CA LEU A 68 6.57 -15.99 -1.94
C LEU A 68 6.84 -14.86 -2.94
N PHE A 69 6.12 -13.74 -2.83
CA PHE A 69 6.12 -12.67 -3.84
C PHE A 69 6.68 -11.33 -3.33
N GLY A 70 7.04 -11.22 -2.06
CA GLY A 70 7.55 -9.99 -1.44
C GLY A 70 6.59 -8.81 -1.64
N THR A 71 7.13 -7.67 -2.04
CA THR A 71 6.37 -6.44 -2.37
C THR A 71 5.53 -6.54 -3.66
N GLY A 72 5.57 -7.69 -4.35
CA GLY A 72 4.77 -8.01 -5.53
C GLY A 72 3.42 -8.68 -5.23
N ASP A 73 3.09 -8.90 -3.96
CA ASP A 73 1.84 -9.51 -3.48
C ASP A 73 0.58 -8.87 -4.10
N LYS A 74 0.55 -7.54 -4.23
CA LYS A 74 -0.57 -6.81 -4.85
C LYS A 74 -0.73 -7.11 -6.34
N ILE A 75 0.38 -7.22 -7.07
CA ILE A 75 0.36 -7.56 -8.50
C ILE A 75 -0.18 -8.98 -8.66
N PHE A 76 0.30 -9.92 -7.84
CA PHE A 76 -0.20 -11.29 -7.83
C PHE A 76 -1.71 -11.35 -7.57
N LEU A 77 -2.20 -10.64 -6.55
CA LEU A 77 -3.64 -10.55 -6.26
C LEU A 77 -4.45 -10.04 -7.45
N LEU A 78 -4.01 -8.94 -8.08
CA LEU A 78 -4.70 -8.35 -9.23
C LEU A 78 -4.74 -9.30 -10.43
N VAL A 79 -3.67 -10.05 -10.66
CA VAL A 79 -3.61 -11.07 -11.72
C VAL A 79 -4.58 -12.21 -11.42
N VAL A 80 -4.58 -12.76 -10.20
CA VAL A 80 -5.48 -13.85 -9.80
C VAL A 80 -6.95 -13.41 -9.89
N LEU A 81 -7.27 -12.23 -9.36
CA LEU A 81 -8.61 -11.65 -9.45
C LEU A 81 -9.04 -11.49 -10.91
N GLY A 82 -8.16 -10.95 -11.77
CA GLY A 82 -8.42 -10.81 -13.20
C GLY A 82 -8.71 -12.13 -13.90
N VAL A 83 -7.93 -13.17 -13.61
CA VAL A 83 -8.14 -14.53 -14.17
C VAL A 83 -9.49 -15.10 -13.73
N VAL A 84 -9.85 -14.97 -12.45
CA VAL A 84 -11.13 -15.45 -11.92
C VAL A 84 -12.30 -14.72 -12.58
N VAL A 85 -12.23 -13.39 -12.72
CA VAL A 85 -13.27 -12.60 -13.39
C VAL A 85 -13.40 -12.99 -14.86
N ILE A 86 -12.31 -13.19 -15.59
CA ILE A 86 -12.34 -13.66 -16.99
C ILE A 86 -12.97 -15.04 -17.09
N ALA A 87 -12.64 -15.96 -16.17
CA ALA A 87 -13.22 -17.30 -16.16
C ALA A 87 -14.73 -17.26 -15.90
N LEU A 88 -15.18 -16.51 -14.88
CA LEU A 88 -16.60 -16.38 -14.55
C LEU A 88 -17.41 -15.72 -15.66
N THR A 89 -16.84 -14.72 -16.33
CA THR A 89 -17.52 -14.02 -17.43
C THR A 89 -17.58 -14.87 -18.70
N CYS A 90 -16.54 -15.68 -18.98
CA CYS A 90 -16.61 -16.74 -19.99
C CYS A 90 -17.77 -17.72 -19.70
N VAL A 91 -17.89 -18.17 -18.45
CA VAL A 91 -18.98 -19.06 -18.01
C VAL A 91 -20.34 -18.38 -18.16
N ALA A 92 -20.47 -17.10 -17.79
CA ALA A 92 -21.70 -16.34 -17.97
C ALA A 92 -22.14 -16.29 -19.44
N GLY A 93 -21.20 -16.04 -20.35
CA GLY A 93 -21.45 -16.09 -21.80
C GLY A 93 -21.99 -17.43 -22.28
N ILE A 94 -21.36 -18.53 -21.86
CA ILE A 94 -21.77 -19.88 -22.21
C ILE A 94 -23.14 -20.22 -21.61
N LEU A 95 -23.36 -19.91 -20.32
CA LEU A 95 -24.63 -20.18 -19.64
C LEU A 95 -25.78 -19.42 -20.28
N GLU A 96 -25.59 -18.15 -20.65
CA GLU A 96 -26.61 -17.35 -21.31
C GLU A 96 -26.99 -17.93 -22.68
N LEU A 97 -26.01 -18.49 -23.41
CA LEU A 97 -26.25 -19.19 -24.65
C LEU A 97 -27.02 -20.50 -24.42
N VAL A 98 -26.69 -21.28 -23.40
CA VAL A 98 -27.27 -22.60 -23.12
C VAL A 98 -28.68 -22.50 -22.53
N ARG A 99 -28.88 -21.69 -21.49
CA ARG A 99 -30.17 -21.49 -20.81
C ARG A 99 -30.29 -20.08 -20.26
N ARG A 100 -31.26 -19.32 -20.78
CA ARG A 100 -31.63 -18.03 -20.18
C ARG A 100 -32.41 -18.22 -18.88
N PRO A 101 -32.27 -17.30 -17.90
CA PRO A 101 -31.42 -16.11 -17.86
C PRO A 101 -30.11 -16.31 -17.07
N PHE A 102 -29.52 -17.51 -17.09
CA PHE A 102 -28.48 -17.87 -16.10
C PHE A 102 -27.16 -17.08 -16.24
N GLY A 103 -26.79 -16.64 -17.43
CA GLY A 103 -25.58 -15.80 -17.57
C GLY A 103 -25.80 -14.37 -17.10
N MET A 104 -26.98 -13.80 -17.37
CA MET A 104 -27.38 -12.52 -16.79
C MET A 104 -27.44 -12.57 -15.26
N LEU A 105 -27.99 -13.65 -14.69
CA LEU A 105 -28.02 -13.86 -13.25
C LEU A 105 -26.60 -13.95 -12.67
N LEU A 106 -25.69 -14.67 -13.32
CA LEU A 106 -24.29 -14.77 -12.87
C LEU A 106 -23.59 -13.40 -12.86
N LEU A 107 -23.73 -12.60 -13.93
CA LEU A 107 -23.18 -11.23 -13.94
C LEU A 107 -23.84 -10.34 -12.89
N GLY A 108 -25.15 -10.49 -12.67
CA GLY A 108 -25.88 -9.80 -11.61
C GLY A 108 -25.34 -10.14 -10.23
N VAL A 109 -25.08 -11.42 -9.95
CA VAL A 109 -24.48 -11.87 -8.68
C VAL A 109 -23.07 -11.30 -8.50
N ILE A 110 -22.23 -11.31 -9.53
CA ILE A 110 -20.90 -10.68 -9.49
C ILE A 110 -21.02 -9.19 -9.18
N GLY A 111 -21.97 -8.49 -9.82
CA GLY A 111 -22.27 -7.08 -9.53
C GLY A 111 -22.72 -6.86 -8.08
N VAL A 112 -23.60 -7.72 -7.55
CA VAL A 112 -24.03 -7.67 -6.13
C VAL A 112 -22.85 -7.88 -5.18
N ILE A 113 -21.95 -8.82 -5.46
CA ILE A 113 -20.74 -9.03 -4.66
C ILE A 113 -19.87 -7.75 -4.69
N ALA A 114 -19.71 -7.14 -5.86
CA ALA A 114 -18.98 -5.87 -5.97
C ALA A 114 -19.67 -4.73 -5.22
N LEU A 115 -21.01 -4.67 -5.20
CA LEU A 115 -21.76 -3.68 -4.42
C LEU A 115 -21.56 -3.89 -2.91
N ILE A 116 -21.57 -5.14 -2.44
CA ILE A 116 -21.27 -5.47 -1.05
C ILE A 116 -19.85 -5.01 -0.70
N ALA A 117 -18.87 -5.32 -1.55
CA ALA A 117 -17.48 -4.90 -1.37
C ALA A 117 -17.30 -3.38 -1.33
N VAL A 118 -18.09 -2.62 -2.11
CA VAL A 118 -18.11 -1.15 -2.03
C VAL A 118 -18.72 -0.67 -0.72
N MET A 119 -19.83 -1.28 -0.28
CA MET A 119 -20.56 -0.84 0.92
C MET A 119 -19.91 -1.19 2.24
N THR A 120 -19.06 -2.23 2.28
CA THR A 120 -18.32 -2.62 3.48
C THR A 120 -17.14 -1.69 3.77
N ARG A 121 -16.84 -0.74 2.87
CA ARG A 121 -15.80 0.27 3.10
C ARG A 121 -16.24 1.30 4.13
N ALA A 122 -15.31 1.71 4.98
CA ALA A 122 -15.57 2.62 6.09
C ALA A 122 -16.17 3.99 5.68
N ASP A 123 -15.93 4.42 4.44
CA ASP A 123 -16.39 5.73 3.91
C ASP A 123 -17.51 5.59 2.86
N ALA A 124 -18.11 4.41 2.75
CA ALA A 124 -19.10 4.15 1.71
C ALA A 124 -20.33 5.05 1.89
N THR A 125 -20.55 5.93 0.91
CA THR A 125 -21.79 6.70 0.79
C THR A 125 -22.75 6.03 -0.17
N TYR A 126 -24.05 6.33 -0.08
CA TYR A 126 -25.04 5.80 -1.01
C TYR A 126 -24.71 6.07 -2.49
N TRP A 127 -23.98 7.16 -2.78
CA TRP A 127 -23.54 7.52 -4.13
C TRP A 127 -22.49 6.58 -4.71
N TRP A 128 -21.68 5.92 -3.86
CA TRP A 128 -20.65 4.97 -4.30
C TRP A 128 -21.23 3.70 -4.94
N LEU A 129 -22.53 3.45 -4.78
CA LEU A 129 -23.22 2.36 -5.48
C LEU A 129 -23.38 2.64 -6.98
N LEU A 130 -23.46 3.91 -7.39
CA LEU A 130 -23.79 4.29 -8.77
C LEU A 130 -22.86 3.68 -9.83
N PRO A 131 -21.52 3.77 -9.69
CA PRO A 131 -20.60 3.19 -10.67
C PRO A 131 -20.83 1.68 -10.87
N THR A 132 -20.92 0.94 -9.77
CA THR A 132 -21.07 -0.52 -9.79
C THR A 132 -22.45 -0.95 -10.29
N VAL A 133 -23.52 -0.27 -9.89
CA VAL A 133 -24.88 -0.55 -10.40
C VAL A 133 -24.93 -0.28 -11.91
N ALA A 134 -24.48 0.90 -12.36
CA ALA A 134 -24.51 1.27 -13.77
C ALA A 134 -23.67 0.31 -14.62
N GLY A 135 -22.46 -0.01 -14.18
CA GLY A 135 -21.59 -0.97 -14.86
C GLY A 135 -22.21 -2.36 -14.94
N THR A 136 -22.81 -2.85 -13.85
CA THR A 136 -23.49 -4.16 -13.82
C THR A 136 -24.66 -4.19 -14.80
N LEU A 137 -25.52 -3.16 -14.78
CA LEU A 137 -26.67 -3.06 -15.68
C LEU A 137 -26.23 -3.02 -17.16
N VAL A 138 -25.19 -2.26 -17.47
CA VAL A 138 -24.60 -2.20 -18.82
C VAL A 138 -24.05 -3.57 -19.22
N GLY A 139 -23.29 -4.23 -18.35
CA GLY A 139 -22.73 -5.56 -18.63
C GLY A 139 -23.81 -6.61 -18.90
N VAL A 140 -24.86 -6.65 -18.05
CA VAL A 140 -26.01 -7.54 -18.24
C VAL A 140 -26.73 -7.25 -19.57
N TYR A 141 -26.99 -5.96 -19.87
CA TYR A 141 -27.63 -5.56 -21.11
C TYR A 141 -26.81 -5.95 -22.35
N VAL A 142 -25.51 -5.65 -22.35
CA VAL A 142 -24.59 -5.98 -23.45
C VAL A 142 -24.52 -7.49 -23.66
N LEU A 143 -24.45 -8.28 -22.58
CA LEU A 143 -24.44 -9.74 -22.67
C LEU A 143 -25.72 -10.27 -23.33
N ALA A 144 -26.89 -9.81 -22.86
CA ALA A 144 -28.19 -10.22 -23.40
C ALA A 144 -28.27 -9.95 -24.91
N ARG A 145 -27.87 -8.75 -25.33
CA ARG A 145 -27.91 -8.32 -26.73
C ARG A 145 -26.89 -9.04 -27.60
N LEU A 146 -25.67 -9.27 -27.13
CA LEU A 146 -24.67 -10.03 -27.89
C LEU A 146 -25.11 -11.48 -28.10
N ILE A 147 -25.68 -12.12 -27.08
CA ILE A 147 -26.16 -13.50 -27.19
C ILE A 147 -27.43 -13.60 -28.04
N ASP A 148 -28.34 -12.62 -27.99
CA ASP A 148 -29.47 -12.51 -28.94
C ASP A 148 -28.96 -12.53 -30.38
N ARG A 149 -28.01 -11.64 -30.70
CA ARG A 149 -27.45 -11.51 -32.04
C ARG A 149 -26.66 -12.76 -32.47
N LEU A 150 -25.99 -13.42 -31.53
CA LEU A 150 -25.29 -14.67 -31.79
C LEU A 150 -26.28 -15.79 -32.14
N ARG A 151 -27.40 -15.91 -31.42
CA ARG A 151 -28.46 -16.88 -31.73
C ARG A 151 -29.11 -16.59 -33.08
N GLU A 152 -29.47 -15.33 -33.35
CA GLU A 152 -29.99 -14.89 -34.65
C GLU A 152 -29.04 -15.27 -35.80
N TRP A 153 -27.73 -15.11 -35.61
CA TRP A 153 -26.73 -15.51 -36.62
C TRP A 153 -26.65 -17.03 -36.81
N VAL A 154 -26.70 -17.81 -35.73
CA VAL A 154 -26.70 -19.28 -35.79
C VAL A 154 -27.96 -19.78 -36.50
N ASP A 155 -29.13 -19.27 -36.14
CA ASP A 155 -30.42 -19.65 -36.72
C ASP A 155 -30.51 -19.27 -38.20
N ALA A 156 -30.03 -18.08 -38.56
CA ALA A 156 -29.95 -17.63 -39.95
C ALA A 156 -28.95 -18.44 -40.81
N SER A 157 -28.08 -19.23 -40.18
CA SER A 157 -27.09 -20.07 -40.84
C SER A 157 -27.47 -21.56 -40.85
N ALA A 158 -28.68 -21.90 -40.38
CA ALA A 158 -29.24 -23.22 -40.52
C ALA A 158 -29.66 -23.47 -42.00
N PRO A 159 -29.54 -24.72 -42.51
CA PRO A 159 -29.94 -25.03 -43.89
C PRO A 159 -31.41 -24.68 -44.11
N SER A 160 -31.71 -23.74 -45.00
CA SER A 160 -33.07 -23.29 -45.32
C SER A 160 -33.45 -23.70 -46.74
N ARG A 161 -34.71 -24.08 -46.95
CA ARG A 161 -35.22 -24.51 -48.28
C ARG A 161 -35.42 -23.35 -49.27
N VAL A 162 -35.25 -22.11 -48.83
CA VAL A 162 -35.49 -20.87 -49.61
C VAL A 162 -34.13 -20.18 -49.86
N PRO A 163 -33.82 -19.71 -51.09
CA PRO A 163 -32.48 -19.23 -51.47
C PRO A 163 -32.08 -17.83 -50.95
N VAL A 164 -32.70 -17.34 -49.87
CA VAL A 164 -32.39 -16.02 -49.31
C VAL A 164 -31.30 -16.16 -48.24
N ASP A 165 -30.09 -15.67 -48.53
CA ASP A 165 -28.99 -15.62 -47.56
C ASP A 165 -29.26 -14.55 -46.49
N ARG A 166 -29.77 -15.00 -45.33
CA ARG A 166 -29.98 -14.15 -44.14
C ARG A 166 -28.78 -14.12 -43.20
N SER A 167 -27.75 -14.94 -43.47
CA SER A 167 -26.59 -15.10 -42.58
C SER A 167 -25.66 -13.88 -42.64
N ALA A 168 -25.42 -13.34 -43.83
CA ALA A 168 -24.53 -12.18 -44.00
C ALA A 168 -25.01 -10.91 -43.26
N PRO A 169 -26.30 -10.50 -43.32
CA PRO A 169 -26.83 -9.39 -42.51
C PRO A 169 -26.75 -9.64 -41.00
N ALA A 170 -27.08 -10.85 -40.54
CA ALA A 170 -27.05 -11.22 -39.12
C ALA A 170 -25.63 -11.16 -38.56
N ARG A 171 -24.64 -11.73 -39.28
CA ARG A 171 -23.21 -11.63 -38.94
C ARG A 171 -22.75 -10.18 -38.85
N ARG A 172 -23.11 -9.34 -39.82
CA ARG A 172 -22.74 -7.92 -39.84
C ARG A 172 -23.31 -7.19 -38.62
N SER A 173 -24.56 -7.49 -38.24
CA SER A 173 -25.18 -6.90 -37.05
C SER A 173 -24.50 -7.32 -35.74
N PHE A 174 -24.12 -8.60 -35.61
CA PHE A 174 -23.37 -9.12 -34.46
C PHE A 174 -21.98 -8.47 -34.34
N LEU A 175 -21.23 -8.43 -35.44
CA LEU A 175 -19.90 -7.81 -35.47
C LEU A 175 -19.98 -6.30 -35.25
N ALA A 176 -20.96 -5.60 -35.82
CA ALA A 176 -21.15 -4.17 -35.61
C ALA A 176 -21.47 -3.86 -34.14
N LEU A 177 -22.28 -4.69 -33.46
CA LEU A 177 -22.55 -4.55 -32.04
C LEU A 177 -21.28 -4.81 -31.21
N GLY A 178 -20.53 -5.88 -31.50
CA GLY A 178 -19.27 -6.17 -30.83
C GLY A 178 -18.22 -5.05 -31.00
N ILE A 179 -18.09 -4.49 -32.20
CA ILE A 179 -17.22 -3.36 -32.49
C ILE A 179 -17.70 -2.09 -31.79
N GLY A 180 -19.02 -1.83 -31.76
CA GLY A 180 -19.62 -0.70 -31.06
C GLY A 180 -19.38 -0.75 -29.55
N VAL A 181 -19.43 -1.94 -28.95
CA VAL A 181 -19.03 -2.15 -27.55
C VAL A 181 -17.52 -1.93 -27.36
N GLY A 182 -16.70 -2.33 -28.34
CA GLY A 182 -15.28 -1.99 -28.37
C GLY A 182 -15.00 -0.48 -28.30
N ALA A 183 -15.86 0.37 -28.87
CA ALA A 183 -15.75 1.82 -28.76
C ALA A 183 -15.93 2.34 -27.32
N VAL A 184 -16.77 1.69 -26.50
CA VAL A 184 -16.92 2.01 -25.08
C VAL A 184 -15.64 1.71 -24.30
N ALA A 185 -14.96 0.60 -24.64
CA ALA A 185 -13.64 0.28 -24.08
C ALA A 185 -12.57 1.30 -24.50
N ILE A 186 -12.65 1.86 -25.72
CA ILE A 186 -11.77 2.96 -26.15
C ILE A 186 -12.01 4.21 -25.30
N VAL A 187 -13.27 4.58 -25.03
CA VAL A 187 -13.60 5.73 -24.17
C VAL A 187 -13.04 5.54 -22.76
N ALA A 188 -13.20 4.35 -22.16
CA ALA A 188 -12.58 4.05 -20.89
C ALA A 188 -11.05 4.07 -20.96
N GLY A 189 -10.44 3.61 -22.05
CA GLY A 189 -9.01 3.75 -22.30
C GLY A 189 -8.54 5.21 -22.39
N VAL A 190 -9.33 6.10 -22.98
CA VAL A 190 -9.07 7.54 -23.01
C VAL A 190 -9.18 8.15 -21.61
N VAL A 191 -10.20 7.77 -20.83
CA VAL A 191 -10.35 8.21 -19.44
C VAL A 191 -9.18 7.71 -18.57
N ALA A 192 -8.80 6.43 -18.68
CA ALA A 192 -7.62 5.88 -18.02
C ALA A 192 -6.34 6.61 -18.42
N ARG A 193 -6.18 6.97 -19.70
CA ARG A 193 -5.06 7.79 -20.18
C ARG A 193 -5.08 9.20 -19.58
N SER A 194 -6.25 9.80 -19.39
CA SER A 194 -6.39 11.13 -18.77
C SER A 194 -6.01 11.12 -17.28
N ILE A 195 -6.37 10.05 -16.55
CA ILE A 195 -5.95 9.85 -15.15
C ILE A 195 -4.42 9.68 -15.07
N ASN A 196 -3.84 8.86 -15.95
CA ASN A 196 -2.39 8.70 -16.05
C ASN A 196 -1.69 10.02 -16.40
N ALA A 197 -2.29 10.86 -17.25
CA ALA A 197 -1.78 12.20 -17.53
C ALA A 197 -1.86 13.11 -16.29
N GLY A 198 -2.91 13.00 -15.47
CA GLY A 198 -3.01 13.66 -14.17
C GLY A 198 -1.88 13.24 -13.21
N SER A 199 -1.57 11.95 -13.14
CA SER A 199 -0.42 11.46 -12.35
C SER A 199 0.92 12.01 -12.82
N VAL A 200 1.12 12.11 -14.14
CA VAL A 200 2.32 12.75 -14.70
C VAL A 200 2.34 14.25 -14.40
N ALA A 201 1.19 14.92 -14.45
CA ALA A 201 1.06 16.33 -14.11
C ALA A 201 1.41 16.59 -12.64
N VAL A 202 0.92 15.76 -11.70
CA VAL A 202 1.26 15.85 -10.27
C VAL A 202 2.74 15.54 -10.03
N ALA A 203 3.31 14.54 -10.70
CA ALA A 203 4.75 14.26 -10.62
C ALA A 203 5.59 15.46 -11.11
N SER A 204 5.13 16.14 -12.16
CA SER A 204 5.75 17.36 -12.68
C SER A 204 5.58 18.54 -11.72
N ALA A 205 4.38 18.71 -11.14
CA ALA A 205 4.09 19.72 -10.13
C ALA A 205 4.98 19.53 -8.89
N ARG A 206 5.11 18.29 -8.40
CA ARG A 206 6.05 17.91 -7.35
C ARG A 206 7.48 18.34 -7.68
N ALA A 207 7.96 18.10 -8.91
CA ALA A 207 9.31 18.49 -9.31
C ALA A 207 9.55 20.01 -9.29
N MET A 208 8.48 20.80 -9.41
CA MET A 208 8.52 22.27 -9.32
C MET A 208 8.38 22.80 -7.88
N VAL A 209 7.98 21.96 -6.91
CA VAL A 209 7.86 22.37 -5.50
C VAL A 209 9.23 22.81 -4.97
N ARG A 210 9.28 24.04 -4.47
CA ARG A 210 10.41 24.55 -3.68
C ARG A 210 10.03 24.49 -2.21
N LEU A 211 10.75 23.66 -1.46
CA LEU A 211 10.52 23.55 -0.02
C LEU A 211 11.06 24.81 0.69
N PRO A 212 10.33 25.35 1.68
CA PRO A 212 10.85 26.38 2.57
C PRO A 212 12.07 25.88 3.35
N ALA A 213 12.97 26.79 3.70
CA ALA A 213 14.03 26.47 4.65
C ALA A 213 13.42 26.23 6.05
N PRO A 214 13.90 25.23 6.81
CA PRO A 214 13.43 24.99 8.16
C PRO A 214 13.84 26.13 9.09
N VAL A 215 12.95 26.52 10.01
CA VAL A 215 13.29 27.45 11.10
C VAL A 215 14.15 26.79 12.17
N LYS A 216 14.06 25.47 12.29
CA LYS A 216 14.89 24.60 13.13
C LYS A 216 15.42 23.49 12.21
N PRO A 217 16.62 23.65 11.63
CA PRO A 217 17.23 22.59 10.83
C PRO A 217 17.54 21.37 11.69
N ALA A 218 17.58 20.18 11.08
CA ALA A 218 18.05 19.00 11.78
C ALA A 218 19.51 19.20 12.20
N PRO A 219 19.96 18.67 13.35
CA PRO A 219 21.37 18.67 13.68
C PRO A 219 22.18 18.02 12.57
N ALA A 220 23.38 18.54 12.32
CA ALA A 220 24.28 17.96 11.33
C ALA A 220 24.58 16.50 11.69
N ILE A 221 24.54 15.62 10.69
CA ILE A 221 24.89 14.21 10.87
C ILE A 221 26.37 14.15 11.25
N PRO A 222 26.72 13.61 12.43
CA PRO A 222 28.11 13.49 12.85
C PRO A 222 28.91 12.65 11.86
N GLU A 223 30.20 12.96 11.68
CA GLU A 223 31.06 12.21 10.75
C GLU A 223 31.13 10.72 11.15
N GLY A 224 31.09 10.41 12.45
CA GLY A 224 31.11 9.06 12.98
C GLY A 224 29.76 8.33 12.97
N ALA A 225 28.68 8.91 12.45
CA ALA A 225 27.36 8.28 12.44
C ALA A 225 27.18 7.28 11.28
N ASP A 226 27.83 7.53 10.15
CA ASP A 226 27.88 6.59 9.03
C ASP A 226 29.28 5.95 8.94
N LEU A 227 29.36 4.66 9.24
CA LEU A 227 30.58 3.87 9.18
C LEU A 227 31.04 3.60 7.74
N ARG A 228 30.18 3.83 6.73
CA ARG A 228 30.48 3.71 5.28
C ARG A 228 31.09 2.37 4.89
N LEU A 229 30.70 1.29 5.57
CA LEU A 229 31.12 -0.07 5.26
C LEU A 229 30.33 -0.62 4.08
N SER A 230 30.99 -1.25 3.12
CA SER A 230 30.33 -1.89 1.98
C SER A 230 29.37 -3.00 2.45
N GLY A 231 28.09 -2.87 2.12
CA GLY A 231 27.03 -3.81 2.53
C GLY A 231 26.34 -3.47 3.85
N LEU A 232 26.78 -2.43 4.56
CA LEU A 232 26.06 -1.84 5.68
C LEU A 232 24.99 -0.86 5.17
N THR A 233 23.82 -0.84 5.79
CA THR A 233 22.77 0.13 5.43
C THR A 233 23.28 1.56 5.71
N PRO A 234 23.19 2.50 4.74
CA PRO A 234 23.58 3.90 4.95
C PRO A 234 22.85 4.54 6.13
N TYR A 235 23.49 5.49 6.81
CA TYR A 235 22.86 6.12 7.98
C TYR A 235 21.56 6.86 7.62
N VAL A 236 21.53 7.54 6.48
CA VAL A 236 20.30 8.06 5.86
C VAL A 236 19.94 7.17 4.68
N THR A 237 18.77 6.54 4.74
CA THR A 237 18.25 5.71 3.67
C THR A 237 17.82 6.59 2.48
N PRO A 238 18.37 6.36 1.27
CA PRO A 238 17.93 7.08 0.07
C PRO A 238 16.42 6.92 -0.18
N ASN A 239 15.77 7.95 -0.71
CA ASN A 239 14.31 7.95 -0.92
C ASN A 239 13.82 6.77 -1.77
N GLY A 240 14.61 6.35 -2.77
CA GLY A 240 14.29 5.20 -3.64
C GLY A 240 14.42 3.84 -2.95
N ASP A 241 15.24 3.76 -1.90
CA ASP A 241 15.51 2.52 -1.15
C ASP A 241 14.73 2.47 0.18
N PHE A 242 14.03 3.55 0.55
CA PHE A 242 13.23 3.60 1.76
C PHE A 242 12.02 2.65 1.61
N TYR A 243 11.86 1.73 2.56
CA TYR A 243 10.84 0.67 2.49
C TYR A 243 9.44 1.23 2.22
N ARG A 244 8.67 0.50 1.41
CA ARG A 244 7.30 0.88 1.05
C ARG A 244 6.31 -0.18 1.51
N ILE A 245 5.49 0.18 2.49
CA ILE A 245 4.28 -0.54 2.88
C ILE A 245 3.10 0.43 2.88
N ASP A 246 1.99 0.01 2.29
CA ASP A 246 0.70 0.69 2.30
C ASP A 246 -0.43 -0.24 1.84
N THR A 247 -1.66 0.14 2.12
CA THR A 247 -2.89 -0.53 1.66
C THR A 247 -3.31 -0.12 0.25
N ALA A 248 -2.66 0.90 -0.33
CA ALA A 248 -3.04 1.47 -1.62
C ALA A 248 -2.74 0.50 -2.77
N LEU A 249 -3.76 0.09 -3.51
CA LEU A 249 -3.59 -0.69 -4.75
C LEU A 249 -3.09 0.20 -5.90
N GLN A 250 -3.39 1.49 -5.84
CA GLN A 250 -2.91 2.53 -6.75
C GLN A 250 -2.41 3.70 -5.91
N ILE A 251 -1.20 4.19 -6.20
CA ILE A 251 -0.62 5.34 -5.49
C ILE A 251 -1.48 6.57 -5.78
N PRO A 252 -2.02 7.25 -4.74
CA PRO A 252 -2.74 8.50 -4.92
C PRO A 252 -1.87 9.56 -5.57
N SER A 253 -2.44 10.23 -6.56
CA SER A 253 -1.87 11.40 -7.22
C SER A 253 -2.68 12.62 -6.79
N ILE A 254 -2.16 13.38 -5.83
CA ILE A 254 -2.86 14.51 -5.22
C ILE A 254 -2.28 15.81 -5.75
N ASP A 255 -3.15 16.66 -6.31
CA ASP A 255 -2.80 18.03 -6.65
C ASP A 255 -2.67 18.88 -5.36
N PRO A 256 -1.47 19.41 -5.04
CA PRO A 256 -1.25 20.22 -3.85
C PRO A 256 -2.17 21.44 -3.75
N ASP A 257 -2.58 22.03 -4.88
CA ASP A 257 -3.42 23.25 -4.87
C ASP A 257 -4.84 22.98 -4.34
N THR A 258 -5.30 21.73 -4.45
CA THR A 258 -6.60 21.28 -3.92
C THR A 258 -6.51 20.63 -2.55
N TRP A 259 -5.29 20.34 -2.08
CA TRP A 259 -5.08 19.62 -0.83
C TRP A 259 -5.36 20.51 0.38
N LYS A 260 -5.98 19.91 1.40
CA LYS A 260 -6.19 20.50 2.72
C LYS A 260 -6.15 19.43 3.81
N LEU A 261 -5.67 19.82 4.98
CA LEU A 261 -5.76 19.05 6.23
C LEU A 261 -6.85 19.63 7.12
N THR A 262 -7.77 18.80 7.61
CA THR A 262 -8.78 19.18 8.60
C THR A 262 -8.51 18.51 9.93
N ILE A 263 -8.60 19.27 11.03
CA ILE A 263 -8.47 18.78 12.40
C ILE A 263 -9.78 19.04 13.13
N GLY A 264 -10.41 17.99 13.63
CA GLY A 264 -11.74 18.03 14.21
C GLY A 264 -11.96 17.00 15.32
N GLY A 265 -13.23 16.68 15.58
CA GLY A 265 -13.64 15.74 16.63
C GLY A 265 -13.82 16.41 17.99
N MET A 266 -13.21 15.84 19.02
CA MET A 266 -13.24 16.32 20.41
C MET A 266 -12.30 17.52 20.61
N VAL A 267 -12.59 18.63 19.94
CA VAL A 267 -11.81 19.87 19.93
C VAL A 267 -12.71 21.09 20.09
N ASP A 268 -12.24 22.13 20.79
CA ASP A 268 -13.00 23.38 20.91
C ASP A 268 -12.92 24.23 19.63
N THR A 269 -11.87 24.07 18.83
CA THR A 269 -11.61 24.93 17.66
C THR A 269 -11.16 24.08 16.46
N PRO A 270 -12.08 23.64 15.58
CA PRO A 270 -11.67 22.92 14.37
C PRO A 270 -10.68 23.75 13.53
N VAL A 271 -9.63 23.09 13.02
CA VAL A 271 -8.56 23.74 12.24
C VAL A 271 -8.58 23.19 10.81
N THR A 272 -8.45 24.05 9.81
CA THR A 272 -8.20 23.64 8.43
C THR A 272 -6.95 24.34 7.91
N VAL A 273 -6.04 23.60 7.27
CA VAL A 273 -4.79 24.12 6.72
C VAL A 273 -4.68 23.69 5.26
N THR A 274 -4.52 24.64 4.34
CA THR A 274 -4.22 24.36 2.93
C THR A 274 -2.74 24.09 2.71
N TRP A 275 -2.37 23.56 1.54
CA TRP A 275 -0.96 23.34 1.18
C TRP A 275 -0.12 24.60 1.30
N ALA A 276 -0.58 25.71 0.70
CA ALA A 276 0.12 26.99 0.75
C ALA A 276 0.27 27.52 2.19
N GLN A 277 -0.77 27.37 3.02
CA GLN A 277 -0.70 27.73 4.43
C GLN A 277 0.30 26.86 5.17
N LEU A 278 0.31 25.54 4.95
CA LEU A 278 1.25 24.62 5.58
C LEU A 278 2.69 25.00 5.26
N LEU A 279 3.01 25.27 3.99
CA LEU A 279 4.36 25.71 3.58
C LEU A 279 4.75 27.08 4.16
N SER A 280 3.78 27.94 4.49
CA SER A 280 4.05 29.23 5.14
C SER A 280 4.31 29.12 6.64
N LEU A 281 4.04 27.97 7.27
CA LEU A 281 4.29 27.75 8.68
C LEU A 281 5.80 27.60 8.95
N PRO A 282 6.25 27.88 10.19
CA PRO A 282 7.65 27.70 10.56
C PRO A 282 7.99 26.21 10.65
N LEU A 283 8.38 25.61 9.53
CA LEU A 283 8.70 24.20 9.41
C LEU A 283 9.96 23.84 10.19
N GLU A 284 9.97 22.66 10.80
CA GLU A 284 11.09 22.05 11.50
C GLU A 284 11.59 20.85 10.70
N GLU A 285 12.88 20.56 10.82
CA GLU A 285 13.50 19.42 10.17
C GLU A 285 14.09 18.48 11.22
N HIS A 286 13.75 17.19 11.14
CA HIS A 286 14.15 16.16 12.11
C HIS A 286 14.58 14.88 11.39
N THR A 287 15.67 14.26 11.83
CA THR A 287 16.08 12.93 11.34
C THR A 287 15.43 11.86 12.21
N ILE A 288 14.62 10.99 11.60
CA ILE A 288 13.78 10.02 12.31
C ILE A 288 13.82 8.67 11.59
N THR A 289 13.99 7.61 12.37
CA THR A 289 13.78 6.24 11.92
C THR A 289 12.31 5.87 11.97
N LEU A 290 11.79 5.32 10.87
CA LEU A 290 10.47 4.67 10.83
C LEU A 290 10.67 3.16 10.71
N ALA A 291 9.88 2.42 11.49
CA ALA A 291 9.84 0.96 11.44
C ALA A 291 8.42 0.47 11.17
N CYS A 292 8.30 -0.61 10.38
CA CYS A 292 7.03 -1.31 10.21
C CYS A 292 6.83 -2.35 11.31
N VAL A 293 5.58 -2.53 11.74
CA VAL A 293 5.22 -3.61 12.67
C VAL A 293 5.39 -4.99 12.02
N SER A 294 5.25 -5.07 10.69
CA SER A 294 5.46 -6.28 9.89
C SER A 294 6.94 -6.63 9.68
N ASN A 295 7.87 -5.85 10.24
CA ASN A 295 9.29 -6.15 10.13
C ASN A 295 9.62 -7.42 10.93
N ASP A 296 10.08 -8.45 10.25
CA ASP A 296 10.62 -9.65 10.89
C ASP A 296 11.94 -9.34 11.62
N VAL A 297 12.36 -10.26 12.48
CA VAL A 297 13.69 -10.21 13.07
C VAL A 297 14.72 -10.29 11.94
N GLY A 298 15.49 -9.22 11.75
CA GLY A 298 16.45 -9.10 10.66
C GLY A 298 15.90 -8.52 9.36
N GLY A 299 14.62 -8.16 9.31
CA GLY A 299 13.97 -7.64 8.10
C GLY A 299 14.42 -6.24 7.69
N ASP A 300 14.02 -5.83 6.50
CA ASP A 300 14.37 -4.58 5.83
C ASP A 300 13.28 -3.49 5.92
N LEU A 301 12.20 -3.72 6.66
CA LEU A 301 11.07 -2.80 6.81
C LEU A 301 11.32 -1.73 7.89
N VAL A 302 12.49 -1.12 7.84
CA VAL A 302 12.95 -0.04 8.71
C VAL A 302 13.88 0.89 7.91
N GLY A 303 13.74 2.20 8.08
CA GLY A 303 14.54 3.19 7.37
C GLY A 303 14.69 4.49 8.15
N ASN A 304 15.81 5.18 7.96
CA ASN A 304 16.11 6.45 8.62
C ASN A 304 16.21 7.58 7.60
N ALA A 305 15.47 8.66 7.81
CA ALA A 305 15.42 9.78 6.88
C ALA A 305 15.28 11.12 7.61
N THR A 306 15.66 12.20 6.92
CA THR A 306 15.46 13.56 7.38
C THR A 306 14.12 14.08 6.85
N TRP A 307 13.23 14.50 7.75
CA TRP A 307 11.87 14.92 7.44
C TRP A 307 11.70 16.40 7.69
N LEU A 308 11.15 17.12 6.71
CA LEU A 308 10.79 18.54 6.84
C LEU A 308 9.27 18.64 7.00
N GLY A 309 8.80 19.31 8.06
CA GLY A 309 7.37 19.40 8.33
C GLY A 309 7.01 20.39 9.43
N TYR A 310 5.71 20.50 9.72
CA TYR A 310 5.23 21.32 10.82
C TYR A 310 4.87 20.44 12.03
N PRO A 311 5.27 20.80 13.28
CA PRO A 311 5.00 19.96 14.44
C PRO A 311 3.51 19.71 14.67
N VAL A 312 3.12 18.43 14.81
CA VAL A 312 1.71 18.03 15.02
C VAL A 312 1.15 18.69 16.28
N ARG A 313 1.93 18.69 17.37
CA ARG A 313 1.59 19.35 18.65
C ARG A 313 1.15 20.80 18.49
N LYS A 314 1.75 21.56 17.56
CA LYS A 314 1.43 22.98 17.35
C LYS A 314 0.09 23.16 16.63
N LEU A 315 -0.30 22.24 15.75
CA LEU A 315 -1.64 22.26 15.15
C LEU A 315 -2.71 21.78 16.14
N LEU A 316 -2.42 20.72 16.90
CA LEU A 316 -3.31 20.25 17.96
C LEU A 316 -3.54 21.34 19.02
N ALA A 317 -2.51 22.06 19.44
CA ALA A 317 -2.66 23.17 20.39
C ALA A 317 -3.61 24.28 19.87
N ARG A 318 -3.61 24.57 18.56
CA ARG A 318 -4.58 25.48 17.94
C ARG A 318 -6.00 24.90 17.99
N ALA A 319 -6.12 23.58 17.86
CA ALA A 319 -7.40 22.90 17.87
C ALA A 319 -8.04 22.82 19.27
N LYS A 320 -7.23 22.85 20.33
CA LYS A 320 -7.66 22.72 21.74
C LYS A 320 -8.43 21.40 21.99
N PRO A 321 -7.72 20.25 22.02
CA PRO A 321 -8.33 18.96 22.33
C PRO A 321 -9.01 18.97 23.69
N HIS A 322 -10.18 18.33 23.79
CA HIS A 322 -10.85 18.13 25.07
C HIS A 322 -9.99 17.26 25.98
N ALA A 323 -10.02 17.52 27.29
CA ALA A 323 -9.21 16.80 28.29
C ALA A 323 -9.50 15.28 28.37
N THR A 324 -10.66 14.83 27.86
CA THR A 324 -11.06 13.41 27.84
C THR A 324 -10.67 12.67 26.57
N ALA A 325 -10.05 13.34 25.59
CA ALA A 325 -9.53 12.69 24.39
C ALA A 325 -8.21 11.97 24.69
N ASP A 326 -8.02 10.78 24.12
CA ASP A 326 -6.80 9.98 24.29
C ASP A 326 -6.21 9.46 22.96
N MET A 327 -6.88 9.70 21.84
CA MET A 327 -6.48 9.27 20.50
C MET A 327 -6.65 10.38 19.46
N VAL A 328 -5.79 10.41 18.46
CA VAL A 328 -6.03 11.10 17.18
C VAL A 328 -6.14 10.05 16.08
N LEU A 329 -7.30 9.99 15.43
CA LEU A 329 -7.51 9.16 14.25
C LEU A 329 -7.09 9.95 13.02
N SER A 330 -5.96 9.60 12.45
CA SER A 330 -5.50 10.15 11.17
C SER A 330 -6.12 9.40 10.00
N ARG A 331 -6.39 10.10 8.89
CA ARG A 331 -6.98 9.54 7.68
C ARG A 331 -6.23 9.96 6.42
N SER A 332 -6.03 8.98 5.55
CA SER A 332 -5.50 9.11 4.20
C SER A 332 -6.63 9.29 3.18
N VAL A 333 -6.32 9.90 2.03
CA VAL A 333 -7.27 10.08 0.92
C VAL A 333 -7.86 8.76 0.39
N ASP A 334 -7.15 7.64 0.56
CA ASP A 334 -7.59 6.31 0.12
C ASP A 334 -8.49 5.58 1.14
N GLY A 335 -8.79 6.24 2.26
CA GLY A 335 -9.62 5.72 3.35
C GLY A 335 -8.84 4.98 4.44
N PHE A 336 -7.51 4.84 4.32
CA PHE A 336 -6.70 4.27 5.39
C PHE A 336 -6.77 5.15 6.66
N THR A 337 -6.91 4.52 7.83
CA THR A 337 -6.91 5.20 9.13
C THR A 337 -5.88 4.62 10.09
N ALA A 338 -5.27 5.49 10.90
CA ALA A 338 -4.36 5.12 11.97
C ALA A 338 -4.69 5.88 13.26
N GLY A 339 -4.86 5.16 14.35
CA GLY A 339 -5.10 5.71 15.68
C GLY A 339 -3.79 5.92 16.42
N THR A 340 -3.42 7.17 16.68
CA THR A 340 -2.21 7.52 17.43
C THR A 340 -2.59 8.00 18.83
N PRO A 341 -1.91 7.59 19.92
CA PRO A 341 -2.14 8.17 21.23
C PRO A 341 -1.95 9.70 21.23
N LEU A 342 -2.95 10.44 21.70
CA LEU A 342 -2.91 11.91 21.73
C LEU A 342 -1.72 12.41 22.56
N GLY A 343 -1.44 11.74 23.69
CA GLY A 343 -0.32 12.08 24.57
C GLY A 343 1.04 12.11 23.85
N VAL A 344 1.29 11.14 22.96
CA VAL A 344 2.52 11.09 22.14
C VAL A 344 2.58 12.25 21.15
N LEU A 345 1.45 12.59 20.51
CA LEU A 345 1.40 13.70 19.55
C LEU A 345 1.53 15.09 20.20
N THR A 346 1.23 15.21 21.49
CA THR A 346 1.33 16.46 22.26
C THR A 346 2.59 16.56 23.12
N ASP A 347 3.37 15.48 23.23
CA ASP A 347 4.61 15.46 23.99
C ASP A 347 5.61 16.47 23.39
N LEU A 348 6.27 17.23 24.27
CA LEU A 348 7.27 18.21 23.90
C LEU A 348 8.57 17.57 23.41
N ASN A 349 8.83 16.33 23.82
CA ASN A 349 10.03 15.58 23.45
C ASN A 349 9.80 14.67 22.23
N THR A 350 8.57 14.57 21.74
CA THR A 350 8.26 13.83 20.52
C THR A 350 8.24 14.78 19.33
N ASP A 351 9.19 14.58 18.41
CA ASP A 351 9.30 15.35 17.17
C ASP A 351 8.34 14.85 16.07
N ALA A 352 7.04 14.78 16.41
CA ALA A 352 5.96 14.42 15.50
C ALA A 352 5.71 15.53 14.46
N LEU A 353 5.71 15.18 13.17
CA LEU A 353 5.58 16.12 12.06
C LEU A 353 4.39 15.81 11.14
N ILE A 354 3.77 16.90 10.65
CA ILE A 354 3.07 16.93 9.37
C ILE A 354 4.12 17.27 8.31
N ALA A 355 4.67 16.23 7.69
CA ALA A 355 5.82 16.31 6.80
C ALA A 355 5.42 16.61 5.36
N VAL A 356 6.23 17.44 4.69
CA VAL A 356 6.12 17.87 3.29
C VAL A 356 7.38 17.54 2.48
N GLY A 357 8.50 17.29 3.16
CA GLY A 357 9.78 16.95 2.56
C GLY A 357 10.45 15.75 3.23
N MET A 358 11.28 15.06 2.44
CA MET A 358 12.06 13.90 2.84
C MET A 358 13.44 13.95 2.15
N ASN A 359 14.50 13.91 2.96
CA ASN A 359 15.91 14.00 2.55
C ASN A 359 16.17 15.20 1.62
N GLY A 360 15.71 16.38 2.04
CA GLY A 360 15.91 17.65 1.30
C GLY A 360 15.08 17.79 0.02
N SER A 361 14.23 16.81 -0.32
CA SER A 361 13.38 16.84 -1.52
C SER A 361 11.90 16.83 -1.13
N PRO A 362 10.98 17.34 -1.98
CA PRO A 362 9.55 17.09 -1.80
C PRO A 362 9.27 15.59 -1.68
N LEU A 363 8.35 15.21 -0.80
CA LEU A 363 7.98 13.81 -0.57
C LEU A 363 7.79 13.06 -1.90
N PRO A 364 8.37 11.86 -2.07
CA PRO A 364 8.00 10.97 -3.17
C PRO A 364 6.50 10.62 -3.13
N LEU A 365 5.90 10.30 -4.28
CA LEU A 365 4.46 9.97 -4.36
C LEU A 365 4.14 8.74 -3.51
N GLU A 366 5.02 7.73 -3.59
CA GLU A 366 4.99 6.47 -2.85
C GLU A 366 5.06 6.67 -1.33
N HIS A 367 5.69 7.76 -0.91
CA HIS A 367 5.96 8.09 0.49
C HIS A 367 5.02 9.17 1.03
N GLY A 368 3.93 9.48 0.32
CA GLY A 368 2.82 10.26 0.85
C GLY A 368 2.75 11.70 0.36
N PHE A 369 3.36 12.05 -0.78
CA PHE A 369 3.17 13.39 -1.37
C PHE A 369 1.68 13.75 -1.54
N PRO A 370 1.27 14.99 -1.22
CA PRO A 370 2.09 16.11 -0.76
C PRO A 370 2.41 16.10 0.73
N VAL A 371 1.62 15.39 1.55
CA VAL A 371 1.70 15.46 3.02
C VAL A 371 1.53 14.09 3.66
N ARG A 372 2.43 13.76 4.60
CA ARG A 372 2.29 12.60 5.48
C ARG A 372 2.45 12.97 6.95
N MET A 373 1.95 12.12 7.84
CA MET A 373 2.32 12.14 9.25
C MET A 373 3.60 11.31 9.47
N VAL A 374 4.46 11.78 10.39
CA VAL A 374 5.68 11.11 10.85
C VAL A 374 5.74 11.25 12.36
N VAL A 375 5.69 10.14 13.11
CA VAL A 375 5.79 10.16 14.58
C VAL A 375 6.84 9.12 15.02
N PRO A 376 7.94 9.55 15.67
CA PRO A 376 8.95 8.64 16.19
C PRO A 376 8.42 7.80 17.36
N GLY A 377 9.02 6.62 17.61
CA GLY A 377 8.65 5.76 18.74
C GLY A 377 7.53 4.76 18.49
N LEU A 378 6.78 4.93 17.40
CA LEU A 378 5.59 4.13 17.11
C LEU A 378 5.70 3.49 15.72
N TYR A 379 5.26 2.23 15.59
CA TYR A 379 5.22 1.53 14.31
C TYR A 379 4.31 2.24 13.30
N GLY A 380 4.72 2.24 12.03
CA GLY A 380 4.09 3.07 10.99
C GLY A 380 2.57 2.94 10.82
N TYR A 381 1.97 1.80 11.18
CA TYR A 381 0.53 1.57 11.05
C TYR A 381 -0.33 2.38 12.03
N VAL A 382 0.25 2.88 13.13
CA VAL A 382 -0.42 3.79 14.08
C VAL A 382 0.08 5.23 13.97
N SER A 383 1.17 5.48 13.24
CA SER A 383 1.96 6.71 13.37
C SER A 383 2.33 7.43 12.07
N ALA A 384 2.25 6.76 10.92
CA ALA A 384 2.91 7.22 9.71
C ALA A 384 1.97 7.31 8.49
N THR A 385 0.76 7.82 8.71
CA THR A 385 -0.28 7.98 7.67
C THR A 385 0.22 8.81 6.49
N LYS A 386 0.30 8.17 5.33
CA LYS A 386 0.61 8.80 4.04
C LYS A 386 -0.63 9.47 3.46
N TRP A 387 -0.44 10.43 2.56
CA TRP A 387 -1.53 11.11 1.84
C TRP A 387 -2.59 11.69 2.77
N LEU A 388 -2.13 12.31 3.87
CA LEU A 388 -2.92 12.71 5.01
C LEU A 388 -3.91 13.83 4.65
N THR A 389 -5.18 13.68 5.04
CA THR A 389 -6.23 14.69 4.81
C THR A 389 -6.99 15.09 6.07
N GLU A 390 -7.02 14.25 7.11
CA GLU A 390 -7.80 14.52 8.32
C GLU A 390 -7.11 13.99 9.59
N LEU A 391 -7.27 14.74 10.69
CA LEU A 391 -6.95 14.33 12.05
C LEU A 391 -8.19 14.51 12.93
N THR A 392 -8.78 13.41 13.39
CA THR A 392 -9.95 13.43 14.27
C THR A 392 -9.53 13.12 15.69
N VAL A 393 -9.52 14.14 16.54
CA VAL A 393 -9.28 13.98 17.98
C VAL A 393 -10.47 13.24 18.58
N THR A 394 -10.22 12.13 19.26
CA THR A 394 -11.25 11.21 19.74
C THR A 394 -10.69 10.34 20.86
N ARG A 395 -11.30 9.17 21.09
CA ARG A 395 -10.89 8.20 22.10
C ARG A 395 -10.75 6.78 21.51
N PHE A 396 -9.83 5.99 22.06
CA PHE A 396 -9.63 4.58 21.69
C PHE A 396 -10.87 3.72 21.94
N ASP A 397 -11.74 4.09 22.89
CA ASP A 397 -13.00 3.39 23.16
C ASP A 397 -14.14 3.74 22.17
N ARG A 398 -13.92 4.69 21.25
CA ARG A 398 -14.92 5.18 20.29
C ARG A 398 -14.55 4.94 18.83
N ALA A 399 -13.27 4.78 18.54
CA ALA A 399 -12.77 4.61 17.18
C ALA A 399 -11.50 3.77 17.17
N GLN A 400 -11.25 3.11 16.04
CA GLN A 400 -10.11 2.23 15.83
C GLN A 400 -9.42 2.55 14.51
N GLY A 401 -8.10 2.36 14.47
CA GLY A 401 -7.33 2.39 13.23
C GLY A 401 -7.60 1.14 12.39
N TYR A 402 -7.33 1.22 11.08
CA TYR A 402 -7.62 0.17 10.11
C TYR A 402 -7.07 -1.22 10.49
N TRP A 403 -5.86 -1.27 11.06
CA TRP A 403 -5.23 -2.53 11.47
C TRP A 403 -5.61 -2.99 12.88
N THR A 404 -6.11 -2.10 13.74
CA THR A 404 -6.50 -2.45 15.12
C THR A 404 -7.69 -3.40 15.12
N ASP A 405 -8.68 -3.16 14.27
CA ASP A 405 -9.83 -4.06 14.06
C ASP A 405 -9.41 -5.44 13.51
N LYS A 406 -8.23 -5.53 12.89
CA LYS A 406 -7.66 -6.77 12.34
C LYS A 406 -6.73 -7.50 13.32
N GLY A 407 -6.76 -7.13 14.60
CA GLY A 407 -6.05 -7.82 15.68
C GLY A 407 -4.64 -7.29 15.96
N TRP A 408 -4.20 -6.21 15.30
CA TRP A 408 -2.94 -5.55 15.66
C TRP A 408 -3.10 -4.68 16.91
N SER A 409 -2.02 -4.48 17.67
CA SER A 409 -2.09 -3.70 18.91
C SER A 409 -2.54 -2.25 18.65
N GLU A 410 -3.22 -1.63 19.60
CA GLU A 410 -3.77 -0.27 19.39
C GLU A 410 -2.69 0.82 19.46
N LYS A 411 -1.65 0.64 20.29
CA LYS A 411 -0.63 1.68 20.57
C LYS A 411 0.65 1.51 19.75
N GLY A 412 0.98 0.29 19.34
CA GLY A 412 2.12 -0.02 18.47
C GLY A 412 3.47 0.63 18.84
N PRO A 413 3.95 0.62 20.10
CA PRO A 413 5.29 1.11 20.41
C PRO A 413 6.35 0.25 19.72
N ILE A 414 7.40 0.88 19.19
CA ILE A 414 8.52 0.16 18.59
C ILE A 414 9.28 -0.59 19.70
N LYS A 415 9.75 -1.80 19.38
CA LYS A 415 10.56 -2.62 20.29
C LYS A 415 12.04 -2.37 20.05
N THR A 416 12.84 -2.49 21.11
CA THR A 416 14.31 -2.58 20.99
C THR A 416 14.69 -3.68 20.02
N ALA A 417 15.41 -3.33 18.96
CA ALA A 417 15.78 -4.28 17.92
C ALA A 417 17.19 -4.01 17.37
N SER A 418 17.77 -5.05 16.79
CA SER A 418 19.06 -5.02 16.12
C SER A 418 19.08 -5.96 14.92
N ARG A 419 19.84 -5.59 13.90
CA ARG A 419 19.99 -6.34 12.65
C ARG A 419 21.45 -6.38 12.25
N ILE A 420 21.86 -7.50 11.66
CA ILE A 420 23.16 -7.71 11.02
C ILE A 420 22.94 -7.42 9.54
N ASP A 421 23.57 -6.37 9.02
CA ASP A 421 23.48 -6.03 7.60
C ASP A 421 24.60 -6.70 6.81
N ARG A 422 25.74 -6.88 7.50
CA ARG A 422 26.96 -7.46 6.98
C ARG A 422 27.56 -8.41 8.01
N PRO A 423 27.77 -9.68 7.67
CA PRO A 423 27.40 -10.33 6.41
C PRO A 423 25.89 -10.55 6.28
N ARG A 424 25.42 -10.75 5.05
CA ARG A 424 24.05 -11.25 4.80
C ARG A 424 23.98 -12.75 5.02
N GLU A 425 22.77 -13.26 5.17
CA GLU A 425 22.49 -14.69 5.25
C GLU A 425 23.15 -15.46 4.09
N ALA A 426 23.76 -16.60 4.40
CA ALA A 426 24.49 -17.48 3.49
C ALA A 426 25.64 -16.82 2.71
N ALA A 427 26.18 -15.70 3.18
CA ALA A 427 27.34 -15.06 2.54
C ALA A 427 28.59 -15.92 2.66
N SER A 428 29.42 -15.90 1.59
CA SER A 428 30.77 -16.43 1.62
C SER A 428 31.77 -15.32 1.93
N ILE A 429 32.57 -15.51 2.98
CA ILE A 429 33.50 -14.53 3.52
C ILE A 429 34.91 -15.10 3.44
N ARG A 430 35.91 -14.27 3.20
CA ARG A 430 37.32 -14.69 3.29
C ARG A 430 37.74 -14.80 4.75
N ALA A 431 38.45 -15.87 5.11
CA ALA A 431 39.05 -16.03 6.42
C ALA A 431 40.00 -14.87 6.80
N GLY A 432 40.02 -14.52 8.07
CA GLY A 432 40.76 -13.39 8.62
C GLY A 432 39.85 -12.25 9.10
N ARG A 433 40.42 -11.05 9.24
CA ARG A 433 39.71 -9.90 9.81
C ARG A 433 38.52 -9.49 8.96
N TYR A 434 37.34 -9.47 9.58
CA TYR A 434 36.08 -9.12 8.95
C TYR A 434 35.23 -8.23 9.87
N ALA A 435 34.79 -7.08 9.35
CA ALA A 435 33.86 -6.21 10.04
C ALA A 435 32.42 -6.73 9.91
N VAL A 436 31.91 -7.31 11.01
CA VAL A 436 30.48 -7.63 11.19
C VAL A 436 29.78 -6.34 11.63
N ALA A 437 28.74 -5.91 10.90
CA ALA A 437 28.12 -4.61 11.12
C ALA A 437 26.63 -4.63 10.84
N GLY A 438 25.93 -3.66 11.41
CA GLY A 438 24.50 -3.48 11.19
C GLY A 438 23.95 -2.25 11.90
N VAL A 439 22.65 -2.28 12.15
CA VAL A 439 21.91 -1.20 12.82
C VAL A 439 21.17 -1.73 14.05
N ALA A 440 20.94 -0.87 15.03
CA ALA A 440 20.09 -1.12 16.19
C ALA A 440 19.25 0.12 16.50
N TRP A 441 18.05 -0.04 17.05
CA TRP A 441 17.17 1.08 17.33
C TRP A 441 16.22 0.80 18.49
N ASP A 442 15.89 1.89 19.18
CA ASP A 442 14.84 1.99 20.19
C ASP A 442 14.55 3.50 20.33
N GLN A 443 13.59 4.02 19.56
CA GLN A 443 13.29 5.45 19.56
C GLN A 443 12.80 5.94 20.93
N HIS A 444 13.02 7.22 21.25
CA HIS A 444 12.88 7.83 22.59
C HIS A 444 13.82 7.32 23.68
N THR A 445 14.21 6.04 23.67
CA THR A 445 15.10 5.48 24.70
C THR A 445 16.56 5.53 24.29
N GLY A 446 16.92 5.12 23.07
CA GLY A 446 18.30 5.01 22.60
C GLY A 446 18.95 3.64 22.86
N ILE A 447 20.11 3.42 22.23
CA ILE A 447 20.86 2.15 22.29
C ILE A 447 22.16 2.35 23.08
N ARG A 448 22.25 1.65 24.22
CA ARG A 448 23.41 1.63 25.12
C ARG A 448 24.53 0.73 24.61
N SER A 449 24.18 -0.49 24.20
CA SER A 449 25.15 -1.49 23.75
C SER A 449 24.56 -2.43 22.71
N VAL A 450 25.42 -2.91 21.81
CA VAL A 450 25.12 -4.01 20.90
C VAL A 450 26.17 -5.08 21.13
N GLU A 451 25.72 -6.33 21.19
CA GLU A 451 26.57 -7.49 21.36
C GLU A 451 26.36 -8.48 20.23
N VAL A 452 27.45 -9.10 19.77
CA VAL A 452 27.46 -10.12 18.73
C VAL A 452 28.02 -11.41 19.30
N ARG A 453 27.45 -12.55 18.93
CA ARG A 453 27.95 -13.88 19.29
C ARG A 453 28.22 -14.68 18.03
N VAL A 454 29.32 -15.43 18.05
CA VAL A 454 29.64 -16.45 17.06
C VAL A 454 29.35 -17.83 17.65
N ASP A 455 28.57 -18.63 16.94
CA ASP A 455 28.15 -19.98 17.33
C ASP A 455 27.59 -19.99 18.76
N ASN A 456 28.13 -20.87 19.63
CA ASN A 456 27.78 -20.95 21.04
C ASN A 456 28.81 -20.24 21.95
N GLY A 457 29.61 -19.32 21.39
CA GLY A 457 30.62 -18.56 22.11
C GLY A 457 30.05 -17.52 23.08
N GLY A 458 30.94 -16.75 23.71
CA GLY A 458 30.55 -15.59 24.53
C GLY A 458 30.11 -14.40 23.68
N TRP A 459 29.21 -13.58 24.23
CA TRP A 459 28.83 -12.30 23.64
C TRP A 459 30.03 -11.35 23.60
N GLN A 460 30.23 -10.71 22.45
CA GLN A 460 31.29 -9.75 22.18
C GLN A 460 30.66 -8.37 21.98
N GLN A 461 31.21 -7.37 22.66
CA GLN A 461 30.68 -6.01 22.56
C GLN A 461 31.10 -5.37 21.23
N ALA A 462 30.11 -4.88 20.47
CA ALA A 462 30.33 -4.11 19.26
C ALA A 462 30.63 -2.64 19.60
N ARG A 463 31.41 -1.99 18.74
CA ARG A 463 31.59 -0.54 18.77
C ARG A 463 30.38 0.13 18.12
N LEU A 464 29.76 1.05 18.83
CA LEU A 464 28.64 1.83 18.32
C LEU A 464 29.13 3.09 17.59
N ALA A 465 28.45 3.44 16.50
CA ALA A 465 28.61 4.70 15.79
C ALA A 465 28.05 5.87 16.61
N GLU A 466 28.32 7.10 16.18
CA GLU A 466 27.61 8.28 16.67
C GLU A 466 26.17 8.29 16.14
N THR A 467 25.31 9.15 16.68
CA THR A 467 23.95 9.31 16.18
C THR A 467 23.46 10.74 16.34
N VAL A 468 22.52 11.17 15.51
CA VAL A 468 21.95 12.53 15.51
C VAL A 468 21.02 12.74 16.70
N SER A 469 20.20 11.73 17.02
CA SER A 469 19.22 11.78 18.11
C SER A 469 18.82 10.38 18.57
N VAL A 470 18.11 10.31 19.70
CA VAL A 470 17.53 9.05 20.23
C VAL A 470 16.49 8.44 19.29
N ASP A 471 15.90 9.22 18.38
CA ASP A 471 14.86 8.79 17.44
C ASP A 471 15.40 8.24 16.11
N THR A 472 16.71 8.11 16.01
CA THR A 472 17.40 7.52 14.86
C THR A 472 18.01 6.17 15.24
N TRP A 473 18.08 5.26 14.28
CA TRP A 473 18.87 4.05 14.45
C TRP A 473 20.35 4.39 14.69
N ARG A 474 21.07 3.43 15.24
CA ARG A 474 22.49 3.53 15.52
C ARG A 474 23.22 2.41 14.79
N GLN A 475 24.18 2.78 13.95
CA GLN A 475 25.05 1.79 13.33
C GLN A 475 26.01 1.21 14.38
N TRP A 476 26.45 -0.03 14.16
CA TRP A 476 27.41 -0.71 15.02
C TRP A 476 28.34 -1.58 14.17
N VAL A 477 29.53 -1.85 14.69
CA VAL A 477 30.51 -2.75 14.07
C VAL A 477 31.32 -3.51 15.12
N TRP A 478 31.59 -4.78 14.83
CA TRP A 478 32.51 -5.63 15.56
C TRP A 478 33.52 -6.23 14.59
N GLU A 479 34.81 -6.05 14.89
CA GLU A 479 35.91 -6.64 14.12
C GLU A 479 36.10 -8.09 14.56
N TRP A 480 35.81 -9.02 13.66
CA TRP A 480 35.89 -10.45 13.90
C TRP A 480 37.08 -11.03 13.15
N ASP A 481 38.00 -11.70 13.86
CA ASP A 481 38.99 -12.55 13.23
C ASP A 481 38.31 -13.88 12.85
N ALA A 482 37.74 -13.94 11.64
CA ALA A 482 36.89 -15.01 11.17
C ALA A 482 37.71 -16.27 10.84
N PRO A 483 37.62 -17.36 11.64
CA PRO A 483 38.25 -18.62 11.29
C PRO A 483 37.54 -19.26 10.10
N ALA A 484 38.25 -20.08 9.34
CA ALA A 484 37.64 -20.83 8.24
C ALA A 484 36.62 -21.85 8.78
N GLY A 485 35.47 -21.98 8.12
CA GLY A 485 34.39 -22.87 8.50
C GLY A 485 33.00 -22.25 8.38
N HIS A 486 31.99 -23.04 8.74
CA HIS A 486 30.62 -22.57 8.84
C HIS A 486 30.38 -21.97 10.21
N HIS A 487 29.87 -20.73 10.23
CA HIS A 487 29.60 -19.99 11.47
C HIS A 487 28.20 -19.43 11.48
N THR A 488 27.63 -19.33 12.67
CA THR A 488 26.38 -18.62 12.92
C THR A 488 26.67 -17.37 13.73
N LEU A 489 26.23 -16.21 13.25
CA LEU A 489 26.37 -14.93 13.92
C LEU A 489 25.01 -14.51 14.48
N GLN A 490 24.98 -14.06 15.73
CA GLN A 490 23.77 -13.56 16.38
C GLN A 490 24.01 -12.19 16.97
N VAL A 491 22.98 -11.33 16.95
CA VAL A 491 23.05 -9.98 17.54
C VAL A 491 21.92 -9.72 18.51
N ARG A 492 22.22 -8.95 19.56
CA ARG A 492 21.24 -8.34 20.46
C ARG A 492 21.63 -6.91 20.82
N ALA A 493 20.63 -6.07 21.07
CA ALA A 493 20.84 -4.73 21.61
C ALA A 493 20.32 -4.61 23.05
N THR A 494 20.94 -3.70 23.81
CA THR A 494 20.48 -3.23 25.10
C THR A 494 20.21 -1.73 25.00
N ASN A 495 19.00 -1.31 25.37
CA ASN A 495 18.61 0.09 25.33
C ASN A 495 19.14 0.87 26.55
N ASP A 496 18.98 2.19 26.54
CA ASP A 496 19.46 3.05 27.63
C ASP A 496 18.68 2.90 28.95
N ASP A 497 17.53 2.24 28.95
CA ASP A 497 16.82 1.83 30.18
C ASP A 497 17.36 0.51 30.78
N GLY A 498 18.29 -0.16 30.08
CA GLY A 498 18.88 -1.43 30.49
C GLY A 498 18.09 -2.67 30.06
N TYR A 499 17.01 -2.51 29.30
CA TYR A 499 16.30 -3.63 28.68
C TYR A 499 17.15 -4.22 27.56
N THR A 500 17.42 -5.52 27.63
CA THR A 500 18.15 -6.26 26.59
C THR A 500 17.16 -7.04 25.74
N GLN A 501 17.30 -6.94 24.42
CA GLN A 501 16.49 -7.65 23.42
C GLN A 501 16.39 -9.13 23.76
N THR A 502 15.15 -9.62 23.86
CA THR A 502 14.86 -11.00 24.27
C THR A 502 15.23 -12.02 23.19
N SER A 503 15.65 -13.22 23.62
CA SER A 503 15.81 -14.38 22.73
C SER A 503 14.48 -15.02 22.34
N ALA A 504 13.39 -14.69 23.04
CA ALA A 504 12.07 -15.26 22.78
C ALA A 504 11.60 -14.83 21.38
N VAL A 505 11.44 -15.80 20.49
CA VAL A 505 10.97 -15.55 19.14
C VAL A 505 9.46 -15.33 19.16
N ALA A 506 9.03 -14.21 18.60
CA ALA A 506 7.62 -13.94 18.33
C ALA A 506 7.49 -13.38 16.91
N PRO A 507 6.44 -13.78 16.16
CA PRO A 507 6.19 -13.23 14.84
C PRO A 507 5.80 -11.74 14.92
N PRO A 508 5.80 -11.02 13.79
CA PRO A 508 5.37 -9.63 13.73
C PRO A 508 3.98 -9.37 14.33
N ALA A 509 2.99 -10.20 14.02
CA ALA A 509 1.66 -10.04 14.57
C ALA A 509 1.57 -10.56 16.02
N PRO A 510 0.85 -9.88 16.93
CA PRO A 510 0.08 -8.64 16.72
C PRO A 510 0.84 -7.35 17.07
N ASN A 511 2.08 -7.43 17.56
CA ASN A 511 2.73 -6.31 18.26
C ASN A 511 4.25 -6.22 18.01
N GLY A 512 4.68 -6.45 16.78
CA GLY A 512 6.07 -6.44 16.35
C GLY A 512 6.84 -7.70 16.74
N ALA A 513 7.80 -8.11 15.90
CA ALA A 513 8.59 -9.32 16.09
C ALA A 513 9.56 -9.19 17.28
N THR A 514 9.92 -10.32 17.89
CA THR A 514 11.01 -10.42 18.88
C THR A 514 11.89 -11.62 18.60
N GLY A 515 13.10 -11.61 19.12
CA GLY A 515 14.12 -12.64 18.91
C GLY A 515 15.45 -12.00 18.51
N TRP A 516 16.52 -12.80 18.51
CA TRP A 516 17.84 -12.36 18.06
C TRP A 516 18.00 -12.61 16.57
N HIS A 517 18.42 -11.59 15.83
CA HIS A 517 18.75 -11.80 14.42
C HIS A 517 19.97 -12.70 14.32
N THR A 518 19.83 -13.74 13.51
CA THR A 518 20.79 -14.82 13.36
C THR A 518 21.10 -14.96 11.88
N VAL A 519 22.39 -14.94 11.52
CA VAL A 519 22.83 -15.20 10.15
C VAL A 519 23.83 -16.34 10.08
N SER A 520 23.70 -17.22 9.09
CA SER A 520 24.66 -18.29 8.81
C SER A 520 25.61 -17.90 7.69
N VAL A 521 26.91 -18.16 7.85
CA VAL A 521 27.96 -17.78 6.88
C VAL A 521 28.99 -18.87 6.67
N ASP A 522 29.62 -18.86 5.49
CA ASP A 522 30.70 -19.78 5.11
C ASP A 522 32.00 -18.97 4.96
N VAL A 523 32.98 -19.22 5.83
CA VAL A 523 34.27 -18.55 5.86
C VAL A 523 35.33 -19.43 5.20
N ARG A 524 35.97 -18.94 4.13
CA ARG A 524 36.88 -19.69 3.25
C ARG A 524 38.31 -19.16 3.22
#